data_AF-A0A1Y3B663-F1
#
_entry.id   AF-A0A1Y3B663-F1
#
_cell.length_a   1.000
_cell.length_b   1.000
_cell.length_c   1.000
_cell.angle_alpha   90.00
_cell.angle_beta   90.00
_cell.angle_gamma   90.00
#
_symmetry.space_group_name_H-M   'P 1'
#
loop_
_entity.id
_entity.type
_entity.pdbx_description
1 polymer ?
#
loop_
_entity_poly.entity_id
_entity_poly.type
_entity_poly.pdbx_seq_one_letter_code
_entity_poly.pdbx_strand_id
1 'polypeptide(L)'
;MGKFGKDKRDIYYRLAKEEGYRARSAFKLIQIDDQFHILNGIKRCFDLCAAPGSWSQVLARRLLVPDDKNENKECCKIVAVDLQAMAPIPGVIQLQGDITNHSTATAIINHFDGM
;
A
#
# COMPACT_ATOMS: atom_id res chain seq x y z
N MET A 1 -17.68 -22.76 -31.59
CA MET A 1 -17.27 -21.38 -31.24
C MET A 1 -17.14 -21.27 -29.72
N GLY A 2 -16.01 -21.73 -29.16
CA GLY A 2 -15.82 -21.82 -27.70
C GLY A 2 -15.32 -20.51 -27.10
N LYS A 3 -16.20 -19.77 -26.40
CA LYS A 3 -15.85 -18.60 -25.58
C LYS A 3 -15.69 -18.93 -24.09
N PHE A 4 -15.29 -20.16 -23.75
CA PHE A 4 -15.02 -20.54 -22.35
C PHE A 4 -13.53 -20.33 -22.04
N GLY A 5 -13.16 -19.12 -21.61
CA GLY A 5 -11.78 -18.89 -21.15
C GLY A 5 -11.39 -17.44 -20.87
N LYS A 6 -12.14 -16.43 -21.31
CA LYS A 6 -11.82 -15.02 -21.01
C LYS A 6 -12.40 -14.50 -19.69
N ASP A 7 -13.56 -15.01 -19.25
CA ASP A 7 -14.33 -14.40 -18.16
C ASP A 7 -13.90 -14.78 -16.72
N LYS A 8 -13.34 -15.97 -16.52
CA LYS A 8 -12.84 -16.39 -15.19
C LYS A 8 -11.52 -15.73 -14.82
N ARG A 9 -10.79 -15.17 -15.79
CA ARG A 9 -9.39 -14.75 -15.61
C ARG A 9 -9.20 -13.46 -14.83
N ASP A 10 -10.27 -12.72 -14.53
CA ASP A 10 -10.12 -11.41 -13.88
C ASP A 10 -11.13 -11.12 -12.77
N ILE A 11 -11.40 -12.12 -11.94
CA ILE A 11 -12.20 -11.96 -10.72
C ILE A 11 -11.59 -10.86 -9.83
N TYR A 12 -10.28 -10.90 -9.60
CA TYR A 12 -9.60 -9.92 -8.74
C TYR A 12 -9.52 -8.50 -9.33
N TYR A 13 -9.59 -8.34 -10.64
CA TYR A 13 -9.71 -7.00 -11.23
C TYR A 13 -11.11 -6.41 -11.03
N ARG A 14 -12.15 -7.23 -11.22
CA ARG A 14 -13.53 -6.82 -10.91
C ARG A 14 -13.67 -6.49 -9.44
N LEU A 15 -13.20 -7.38 -8.57
CA LEU A 15 -13.21 -7.18 -7.13
C LEU A 15 -12.41 -5.94 -6.72
N ALA A 16 -11.23 -5.69 -7.33
CA ALA A 16 -10.47 -4.49 -7.06
C ALA A 16 -11.26 -3.22 -7.40
N LYS A 17 -11.96 -3.19 -8.54
CA LYS A 17 -12.81 -2.05 -8.89
C LYS A 17 -13.99 -1.87 -7.94
N GLU A 18 -14.66 -2.98 -7.60
CA GLU A 18 -15.81 -2.99 -6.67
C GLU A 18 -15.41 -2.49 -5.28
N GLU A 19 -14.22 -2.88 -4.79
CA GLU A 19 -13.70 -2.46 -3.47
C GLU A 19 -12.89 -1.14 -3.51
N GLY A 20 -12.79 -0.50 -4.67
CA GLY A 20 -12.10 0.78 -4.87
C GLY A 20 -10.56 0.70 -4.79
N TYR A 21 -9.97 -0.46 -5.02
CA TYR A 21 -8.53 -0.62 -5.19
C TYR A 21 -8.09 -0.28 -6.61
N ARG A 22 -6.93 0.38 -6.73
CA ARG A 22 -6.35 0.82 -8.01
C ARG A 22 -5.86 -0.34 -8.88
N ALA A 23 -5.52 -1.48 -8.27
CA ALA A 23 -5.05 -2.66 -8.98
C ALA A 23 -5.34 -3.95 -8.22
N ARG A 24 -5.48 -5.06 -8.97
CA ARG A 24 -5.67 -6.42 -8.43
C ARG A 24 -4.51 -6.93 -7.57
N SER A 25 -3.35 -6.26 -7.59
CA SER A 25 -2.21 -6.59 -6.73
C SER A 25 -2.49 -6.33 -5.25
N ALA A 26 -3.49 -5.50 -4.89
CA ALA A 26 -3.91 -5.28 -3.51
C ALA A 26 -4.22 -6.61 -2.79
N PHE A 27 -4.88 -7.55 -3.47
CA PHE A 27 -5.25 -8.85 -2.90
C PHE A 27 -4.05 -9.70 -2.50
N LYS A 28 -2.88 -9.51 -3.13
CA LYS A 28 -1.66 -10.21 -2.72
C LYS A 28 -1.26 -9.80 -1.31
N LEU A 29 -1.21 -8.50 -1.03
CA LEU A 29 -0.83 -8.00 0.29
C LEU A 29 -1.89 -8.32 1.35
N ILE A 30 -3.18 -8.20 0.98
CA ILE A 30 -4.31 -8.61 1.82
C ILE A 30 -4.16 -10.08 2.24
N GLN A 31 -3.98 -10.99 1.28
CA GLN A 31 -3.87 -12.43 1.56
C GLN A 31 -2.62 -12.77 2.38
N ILE A 32 -1.49 -12.11 2.10
CA ILE A 32 -0.26 -12.28 2.89
C ILE A 32 -0.50 -11.83 4.33
N ASP A 33 -1.11 -10.67 4.54
CA ASP A 33 -1.36 -10.16 5.89
C ASP A 33 -2.46 -10.94 6.64
N ASP A 34 -3.47 -11.45 5.94
CA ASP A 34 -4.49 -12.32 6.53
C ASP A 34 -3.91 -13.64 7.03
N GLN A 35 -2.91 -14.19 6.33
CA GLN A 35 -2.28 -15.46 6.68
C GLN A 35 -1.15 -15.31 7.69
N PHE A 36 -0.34 -14.25 7.57
CA PHE A 36 0.91 -14.11 8.32
C PHE A 36 0.93 -12.92 9.29
N HIS A 37 -0.10 -12.07 9.26
CA HIS A 37 -0.26 -10.93 10.17
C HIS A 37 0.95 -9.97 10.19
N ILE A 38 1.58 -9.78 9.03
CA ILE A 38 2.83 -9.01 8.87
C ILE A 38 2.66 -7.52 9.18
N LEU A 39 1.44 -7.00 9.21
CA LEU A 39 1.14 -5.60 9.48
C LEU A 39 0.81 -5.33 10.96
N ASN A 40 0.73 -6.36 11.81
CA ASN A 40 0.44 -6.20 13.24
C ASN A 40 1.59 -5.49 13.97
N GLY A 41 1.25 -4.43 14.72
CA GLY A 41 2.22 -3.66 15.51
C GLY A 41 3.19 -2.81 14.70
N ILE A 42 3.00 -2.69 13.37
CA ILE A 42 3.85 -1.86 12.52
C ILE A 42 3.59 -0.38 12.79
N LYS A 43 4.66 0.34 13.16
CA LYS A 43 4.64 1.80 13.36
C LYS A 43 5.10 2.57 12.13
N ARG A 44 5.90 1.95 11.27
CA ARG A 44 6.51 2.57 10.08
C ARG A 44 6.45 1.59 8.93
N CYS A 45 5.91 2.03 7.80
CA CYS A 45 5.83 1.22 6.60
C CYS A 45 6.33 2.00 5.39
N PHE A 46 7.03 1.29 4.50
CA PHE A 46 7.62 1.85 3.31
C PHE A 46 7.25 1.01 2.07
N ASP A 47 6.59 1.62 1.10
CA ASP A 47 6.11 0.99 -0.14
C ASP A 47 6.97 1.44 -1.33
N LEU A 48 7.74 0.51 -1.88
CA LEU A 48 8.70 0.74 -2.96
C LEU A 48 8.11 0.36 -4.32
N CYS A 49 8.35 1.18 -5.33
CA CYS A 49 7.76 1.02 -6.67
C CYS A 49 6.23 0.95 -6.58
N ALA A 50 5.67 1.90 -5.82
CA ALA A 50 4.30 1.83 -5.36
C ALA A 50 3.27 2.11 -6.47
N ALA A 51 3.62 2.75 -7.60
CA ALA A 51 2.64 3.17 -8.59
C ALA A 51 1.86 1.98 -9.18
N PRO A 52 0.51 2.04 -9.24
CA PRO A 52 -0.37 3.19 -9.01
C PRO A 52 -0.82 3.41 -7.56
N GLY A 53 -0.38 2.61 -6.59
CA GLY A 53 -0.60 2.79 -5.16
C GLY A 53 -1.54 1.77 -4.51
N SER A 54 -1.75 0.59 -5.12
CA SER A 54 -2.71 -0.39 -4.60
C SER A 54 -2.28 -1.02 -3.27
N TRP A 55 -0.98 -1.24 -3.05
CA TRP A 55 -0.45 -1.72 -1.77
C TRP A 55 -0.51 -0.62 -0.71
N SER A 56 -0.11 0.61 -1.06
CA SER A 56 -0.34 1.81 -0.25
C SER A 56 -1.80 1.98 0.21
N GLN A 57 -2.80 1.67 -0.63
CA GLN A 57 -4.21 1.68 -0.21
C GLN A 57 -4.52 0.63 0.85
N VAL A 58 -3.96 -0.58 0.71
CA VAL A 58 -4.13 -1.66 1.71
C VAL A 58 -3.46 -1.26 3.03
N LEU A 59 -2.24 -0.73 2.98
CA LEU A 59 -1.53 -0.24 4.16
C LEU A 59 -2.33 0.83 4.89
N ALA A 60 -2.83 1.84 4.16
CA ALA A 60 -3.66 2.88 4.75
C ALA A 60 -4.92 2.31 5.44
N ARG A 61 -5.64 1.39 4.78
CA ARG A 61 -6.85 0.77 5.31
C ARG A 61 -6.59 -0.14 6.52
N ARG A 62 -5.43 -0.79 6.62
CA ARG A 62 -5.12 -1.71 7.73
C ARG A 62 -4.41 -1.04 8.90
N LEU A 63 -3.56 -0.05 8.63
CA LEU A 63 -2.69 0.54 9.65
C LEU A 63 -3.24 1.84 10.24
N LEU A 64 -4.03 2.61 9.48
CA LEU A 64 -4.49 3.94 9.90
C LEU A 64 -5.93 3.96 10.42
N VAL A 65 -6.67 2.86 10.29
CA VAL A 65 -8.00 2.74 10.90
C VAL A 65 -7.83 2.59 12.42
N PRO A 66 -8.50 3.44 13.23
CA PRO A 66 -8.51 3.29 14.67
C PRO A 66 -9.02 1.92 15.04
N ASP A 67 -8.28 1.20 15.88
CA ASP A 67 -8.76 -0.05 16.45
C ASP A 67 -9.37 0.30 17.80
N ASP A 68 -10.69 0.12 17.96
CA ASP A 68 -11.42 0.39 19.22
C ASP A 68 -10.83 -0.39 20.42
N LYS A 69 -10.01 -1.42 20.14
CA LYS A 69 -9.34 -2.24 21.16
C LYS A 69 -8.01 -1.68 21.65
N ASN A 70 -7.44 -0.67 20.98
CA ASN A 70 -6.12 -0.14 21.28
C ASN A 70 -6.12 1.39 21.30
N GLU A 71 -6.62 1.98 22.40
CA GLU A 71 -6.62 3.43 22.64
C GLU A 71 -5.21 4.07 22.56
N ASN A 72 -4.15 3.26 22.65
CA ASN A 72 -2.75 3.70 22.56
C ASN A 72 -2.03 3.32 21.25
N LYS A 73 -2.76 3.00 20.16
CA LYS A 73 -2.12 2.73 18.87
C LYS A 73 -1.56 4.03 18.30
N GLU A 74 -0.25 4.27 18.51
CA GLU A 74 0.48 5.32 17.80
C GLU A 74 0.19 5.22 16.30
N CYS A 75 -0.20 6.35 15.69
CA CYS A 75 -0.50 6.40 14.26
C CYS A 75 0.68 5.89 13.45
N CYS A 76 0.47 4.84 12.66
CA CYS A 76 1.47 4.35 11.75
C CYS A 76 1.79 5.41 10.70
N LYS A 77 3.08 5.58 10.38
CA LYS A 77 3.54 6.45 9.30
C LYS A 77 3.85 5.62 8.06
N ILE A 78 3.25 5.99 6.94
CA ILE A 78 3.39 5.27 5.66
C ILE A 78 4.03 6.21 4.65
N VAL A 79 5.12 5.77 4.03
CA VAL A 79 5.79 6.48 2.93
C VAL A 79 5.81 5.57 1.70
N ALA A 80 5.45 6.11 0.54
CA ALA A 80 5.40 5.40 -0.72
C ALA A 80 6.26 6.11 -1.76
N VAL A 81 7.10 5.37 -2.49
CA VAL A 81 8.03 5.91 -3.48
C VAL A 81 7.86 5.22 -4.82
N ASP A 82 7.81 6.01 -5.89
CA ASP A 82 7.89 5.52 -7.26
C ASP A 82 8.52 6.59 -8.17
N LEU A 83 9.02 6.18 -9.34
CA LEU A 83 9.42 7.10 -10.41
C LEU A 83 8.21 7.80 -11.02
N GLN A 84 7.07 7.12 -11.08
CA GLN A 84 5.82 7.63 -11.61
C GLN A 84 5.01 8.35 -10.53
N ALA A 85 4.39 9.46 -10.91
CA ALA A 85 3.45 10.14 -10.04
C ALA A 85 2.23 9.25 -9.75
N MET A 86 1.71 9.33 -8.53
CA MET A 86 0.52 8.62 -8.09
C MET A 86 -0.55 9.63 -7.66
N ALA A 87 -1.82 9.27 -7.83
CA ALA A 87 -2.89 10.03 -7.21
C ALA A 87 -2.77 9.96 -5.66
N PRO A 88 -3.12 11.02 -4.93
CA PRO A 88 -3.00 11.06 -3.47
C PRO A 88 -3.80 9.93 -2.81
N ILE A 89 -3.25 9.38 -1.72
CA ILE A 89 -3.92 8.40 -0.86
C ILE A 89 -3.94 8.99 0.55
N PRO A 90 -5.11 9.15 1.19
CA PRO A 90 -5.19 9.73 2.53
C PRO A 90 -4.30 8.99 3.54
N GLY A 91 -3.51 9.76 4.30
CA GLY A 91 -2.60 9.23 5.31
C GLY A 91 -1.31 8.59 4.79
N VAL A 92 -1.08 8.57 3.47
CA VAL A 92 0.15 8.08 2.86
C VAL A 92 0.97 9.25 2.32
N ILE A 93 2.22 9.36 2.78
CA ILE A 93 3.19 10.31 2.22
C ILE A 93 3.69 9.72 0.91
N GLN A 94 3.55 10.44 -0.19
CA GLN A 94 3.97 9.98 -1.51
C GLN A 94 5.14 10.81 -2.00
N LEU A 95 6.21 10.12 -2.37
CA LEU A 95 7.43 10.71 -2.93
C LEU A 95 7.61 10.21 -4.35
N GLN A 96 7.87 11.14 -5.26
CA GLN A 96 8.30 10.80 -6.61
C GLN A 96 9.83 10.84 -6.66
N GLY A 97 10.46 9.70 -6.90
CA GLY A 97 11.92 9.60 -6.87
C GLY A 97 12.44 8.25 -7.31
N ASP A 98 13.70 8.25 -7.74
CA ASP A 98 14.44 7.02 -8.05
C ASP A 98 14.97 6.41 -6.75
N ILE A 99 14.64 5.15 -6.51
CA ILE A 99 15.02 4.41 -5.29
C ILE A 99 16.52 4.14 -5.23
N THR A 100 17.24 4.26 -6.36
CA THR A 100 18.70 4.13 -6.45
C THR A 100 19.43 5.44 -6.12
N ASN A 101 18.72 6.57 -6.08
CA ASN A 101 19.31 7.87 -5.73
C ASN A 101 19.39 8.08 -4.21
N HIS A 102 20.56 8.51 -3.74
CA HIS A 102 20.80 8.82 -2.32
C HIS A 102 19.89 9.94 -1.79
N SER A 103 19.52 10.91 -2.64
CA SER A 103 18.59 11.98 -2.27
C SER A 103 17.21 11.44 -1.91
N THR A 104 16.70 10.44 -2.66
CA THR A 104 15.43 9.77 -2.36
C THR A 104 15.51 9.02 -1.03
N ALA A 105 16.59 8.27 -0.80
CA ALA A 105 16.83 7.59 0.48
C ALA A 105 16.83 8.57 1.67
N THR A 106 17.52 9.69 1.50
CA THR A 106 17.58 10.75 2.53
C THR A 106 16.19 11.34 2.79
N ALA A 107 15.41 11.60 1.75
CA ALA A 107 14.06 12.11 1.88
C ALA A 107 13.15 11.13 2.66
N ILE A 108 13.23 9.83 2.37
CA ILE A 108 12.49 8.79 3.08
C ILE A 108 12.86 8.78 4.58
N ILE A 109 14.16 8.79 4.90
CA ILE A 109 14.66 8.79 6.28
C ILE A 109 14.19 10.03 7.04
N ASN A 110 14.22 11.21 6.40
CA ASN A 110 13.74 12.45 6.99
C ASN A 110 12.25 12.40 7.35
N HIS A 111 11.44 11.64 6.59
CA HIS A 111 10.04 11.44 6.95
C HIS A 111 9.85 10.55 8.17
N PHE A 112 10.83 9.74 8.57
CA PHE A 112 10.77 8.92 9.79
C PHE A 112 11.58 9.51 10.95
N ASP A 113 11.74 10.84 10.95
CA ASP A 113 12.40 11.61 12.01
C ASP A 113 13.90 11.28 12.16
N GLY A 114 14.56 10.87 11.06
CA GLY A 114 16.01 10.70 11.00
C GLY A 114 16.56 9.43 11.66
N MET A 115 15.70 8.47 12.01
CA MET A 115 16.06 7.17 12.59
C MET A 115 16.20 6.05 11.55
#